data_AF-E8KGF9-F1
#
_entry.id   AF-E8KGF9-F1
#
_cell.length_a   1.000
_cell.length_b   1.000
_cell.length_c   1.000
_cell.angle_alpha   90.00
_cell.angle_beta   90.00
_cell.angle_gamma   90.00
#
_symmetry.space_group_name_H-M   'P 1'
#
loop_
_entity.id
_entity.type
_entity.pdbx_description
1 polymer ?
#
loop_
_entity_poly.entity_id
_entity_poly.type
_entity_poly.pdbx_seq_one_letter_code
_entity_poly.pdbx_strand_id
1 'polypeptide(L)'
;MILVQIAIFDVVFSLDLVITAVAMADDIPVMVIAIIIAVAVMMLAAKSIGDFVDNNPTIKNLALAFLILIGVVLVGEGFNIHIPKSAVYTAMGFSVVV
;
A
#
# COMPACT_ATOMS: atom_id res chain seq x y z
N MET A 1 9.44 6.49 -14.97
CA MET A 1 10.09 5.98 -13.75
C MET A 1 9.14 5.90 -12.55
N ILE A 2 8.28 6.90 -12.32
CA ILE A 2 7.38 6.93 -11.14
C ILE A 2 6.33 5.81 -11.16
N LEU A 3 5.74 5.49 -12.32
CA LEU A 3 4.86 4.31 -12.48
C LEU A 3 5.55 2.99 -12.08
N VAL A 4 6.86 2.87 -12.34
CA VAL A 4 7.64 1.69 -11.95
C VAL A 4 7.84 1.65 -10.43
N GLN A 5 8.03 2.79 -9.78
CA GLN A 5 8.11 2.87 -8.31
C GLN A 5 6.78 2.50 -7.65
N ILE A 6 5.66 3.02 -8.17
CA ILE A 6 4.32 2.67 -7.68
C ILE A 6 4.08 1.16 -7.86
N ALA A 7 4.44 0.58 -9.02
CA ALA A 7 4.28 -0.85 -9.28
C ALA A 7 5.16 -1.73 -8.35
N ILE A 8 6.41 -1.34 -8.11
CA ILE A 8 7.30 -2.06 -7.17
C ILE A 8 6.69 -2.04 -5.75
N PHE A 9 6.18 -0.89 -5.32
CA PHE A 9 5.55 -0.78 -4.01
C PHE A 9 4.22 -1.51 -3.91
N ASP A 10 3.41 -1.54 -4.97
CA ASP A 10 2.17 -2.32 -5.02
C ASP A 10 2.45 -3.81 -4.80
N VAL A 11 3.55 -4.33 -5.35
CA VAL A 11 4.00 -5.71 -5.10
C VAL A 11 4.41 -5.91 -3.64
N VAL A 12 5.20 -5.00 -3.06
CA VAL A 12 5.65 -5.13 -1.65
C VAL A 12 4.47 -4.97 -0.68
N PHE A 13 3.57 -4.02 -0.93
CA PHE A 13 2.40 -3.74 -0.10
C PHE A 13 1.34 -4.84 -0.21
N SER A 14 1.11 -5.38 -1.42
CA SER A 14 0.23 -6.54 -1.59
C SER A 14 0.77 -7.78 -0.88
N LEU A 15 2.09 -7.97 -0.82
CA LEU A 15 2.70 -9.05 -0.03
C LEU A 15 2.54 -8.84 1.48
N ASP A 16 2.72 -7.63 2.01
CA ASP A 16 2.49 -7.34 3.44
C ASP A 16 1.03 -7.60 3.86
N LEU A 17 0.08 -7.11 3.06
CA LEU A 17 -1.36 -7.36 3.29
C LEU A 17 -1.70 -8.85 3.29
N VAL A 18 -1.11 -9.63 2.38
CA VAL A 18 -1.28 -11.08 2.33
C VAL A 18 -0.67 -11.76 3.55
N ILE A 19 0.57 -11.43 3.92
CA ILE A 19 1.27 -12.04 5.06
C ILE A 19 0.56 -11.70 6.37
N THR A 20 0.14 -10.45 6.55
CA THR A 20 -0.62 -10.01 7.72
C THR A 20 -1.98 -10.72 7.79
N ALA A 21 -2.69 -10.89 6.66
CA ALA A 21 -3.94 -11.64 6.63
C ALA A 21 -3.73 -13.13 6.96
N VAL A 22 -2.66 -13.75 6.45
CA VAL A 22 -2.26 -15.13 6.77
C VAL A 22 -1.92 -15.31 8.24
N ALA A 23 -1.29 -14.32 8.87
CA ALA A 23 -0.96 -14.35 10.28
C ALA A 23 -2.19 -14.17 11.20
N MET A 24 -3.28 -13.56 10.71
CA MET A 24 -4.47 -13.23 11.52
C MET A 24 -5.70 -14.08 11.24
N ALA A 25 -5.78 -14.78 10.10
CA ALA A 25 -6.97 -15.52 9.70
C ALA A 25 -6.89 -17.00 10.09
N ASP A 26 -7.87 -17.46 10.85
CA ASP A 26 -8.01 -18.88 11.22
C ASP A 26 -8.56 -19.74 10.06
N ASP A 27 -9.39 -19.15 9.20
CA ASP A 27 -10.03 -19.82 8.07
C ASP A 27 -9.28 -19.57 6.74
N ILE A 28 -8.34 -20.47 6.43
CA ILE A 28 -7.55 -20.48 5.19
C ILE A 28 -8.42 -20.30 3.92
N PRO A 29 -9.59 -20.96 3.76
CA PRO A 29 -10.40 -20.81 2.54
C PRO A 29 -10.94 -19.38 2.36
N VAL A 30 -11.36 -18.74 3.45
CA VAL A 30 -11.91 -17.37 3.42
C VAL A 30 -10.81 -16.37 3.08
N MET A 31 -9.63 -16.56 3.66
CA MET A 31 -8.46 -15.73 3.38
C MET A 31 -8.05 -15.79 1.90
N VAL A 32 -7.96 -16.98 1.31
CA VAL A 32 -7.58 -17.12 -0.11
C VAL A 32 -8.58 -16.41 -1.01
N ILE A 33 -9.89 -16.56 -0.75
CA ILE A 33 -10.95 -15.89 -1.50
C ILE A 33 -10.82 -14.36 -1.35
N ALA A 34 -10.58 -13.86 -0.14
CA ALA A 34 -10.42 -12.43 0.12
C ALA A 34 -9.22 -11.83 -0.63
N ILE A 35 -8.08 -12.53 -0.65
CA ILE A 35 -6.88 -12.10 -1.38
C ILE A 35 -7.15 -12.04 -2.89
N ILE A 36 -7.77 -13.07 -3.46
CA ILE A 36 -8.09 -13.11 -4.90
C ILE A 36 -9.00 -11.93 -5.27
N ILE A 37 -10.04 -11.66 -4.47
CA ILE A 37 -10.94 -10.53 -4.69
C ILE A 37 -10.19 -9.20 -4.58
N ALA A 38 -9.35 -9.03 -3.56
CA ALA A 38 -8.56 -7.81 -3.37
C ALA A 38 -7.63 -7.53 -4.56
N VAL A 39 -6.87 -8.55 -5.01
CA VAL A 39 -5.98 -8.42 -6.17
C VAL A 39 -6.75 -8.10 -7.45
N ALA A 40 -7.91 -8.75 -7.67
CA ALA A 40 -8.75 -8.47 -8.83
C ALA A 40 -9.22 -7.01 -8.85
N VAL A 41 -9.68 -6.48 -7.70
CA VAL A 41 -10.09 -5.08 -7.57
C VAL A 41 -8.91 -4.13 -7.78
N MET A 42 -7.74 -4.42 -7.21
CA MET A 42 -6.53 -3.62 -7.40
C MET A 42 -6.12 -3.54 -8.87
N MET A 43 -6.11 -4.66 -9.59
CA MET A 43 -5.75 -4.68 -11.02
C MET A 43 -6.72 -3.87 -11.88
N LEU A 44 -8.03 -3.93 -11.58
CA LEU A 44 -9.04 -3.13 -12.28
C LEU A 44 -8.88 -1.63 -12.00
N ALA A 45 -8.52 -1.27 -10.76
CA ALA A 45 -8.35 0.12 -10.34
C ALA A 45 -6.99 0.72 -10.76
N ALA A 46 -5.95 -0.10 -10.93
CA ALA A 46 -4.57 0.34 -11.15
C ALA A 46 -4.43 1.31 -12.33
N LYS A 47 -5.11 1.05 -13.44
CA LYS A 47 -5.08 1.94 -14.61
C LYS A 47 -5.71 3.29 -14.32
N SER A 48 -6.91 3.29 -13.73
CA SER A 48 -7.65 4.53 -13.42
C SER A 48 -6.92 5.37 -12.38
N ILE A 49 -6.32 4.73 -11.36
CA ILE A 49 -5.52 5.42 -10.34
C ILE A 49 -4.24 5.96 -10.96
N GLY A 50 -3.57 5.18 -11.81
CA GLY A 50 -2.36 5.61 -12.53
C GLY A 50 -2.61 6.86 -13.38
N ASP A 51 -3.66 6.86 -14.18
CA ASP A 51 -4.04 8.01 -15.02
C ASP A 51 -4.40 9.24 -14.16
N PHE A 52 -5.08 9.04 -13.02
CA PHE A 52 -5.39 10.12 -12.08
C PHE A 52 -4.13 10.73 -11.46
N VAL A 53 -3.19 9.90 -11.04
CA VAL A 53 -1.92 10.34 -10.44
C VAL A 53 -1.06 11.06 -11.47
N ASP A 54 -0.99 10.57 -12.71
CA ASP A 54 -0.18 11.21 -13.76
C ASP A 54 -0.73 12.57 -14.20
N ASN A 55 -2.06 12.75 -14.17
CA ASN A 55 -2.69 14.03 -14.49
C ASN A 55 -2.64 15.06 -13.36
N ASN A 56 -2.31 14.66 -12.12
CA ASN A 56 -2.28 15.54 -10.95
C ASN A 56 -0.87 15.58 -10.31
N PRO A 57 -0.02 16.57 -10.68
CA PRO A 57 1.36 16.66 -10.19
C PRO A 57 1.50 16.71 -8.65
N THR A 58 0.56 17.36 -7.96
CA THR A 58 0.54 17.42 -6.49
C THR A 58 0.31 16.04 -5.88
N ILE A 59 -0.68 15.30 -6.40
CA ILE A 59 -0.99 13.94 -5.94
C ILE A 59 0.16 12.98 -6.25
N LYS A 60 0.83 13.16 -7.39
CA LYS A 60 2.02 12.39 -7.75
C LYS A 60 3.15 12.55 -6.75
N ASN A 61 3.44 13.78 -6.34
CA ASN A 61 4.45 14.04 -5.32
C ASN A 61 4.04 13.50 -3.95
N LEU A 62 2.75 13.58 -3.63
CA LEU A 62 2.20 13.01 -2.40
C LEU A 62 2.30 11.47 -2.37
N ALA A 63 1.96 10.82 -3.48
CA ALA A 63 2.11 9.38 -3.65
C ALA A 63 3.57 8.97 -3.46
N LEU A 64 4.52 9.67 -4.10
CA LEU A 64 5.96 9.41 -3.91
C LEU A 64 6.40 9.56 -2.45
N ALA A 65 5.91 10.57 -1.73
CA ALA A 65 6.20 10.73 -0.30
C ALA A 65 5.62 9.58 0.54
N PHE A 66 4.40 9.13 0.24
CA PHE A 66 3.80 7.96 0.89
C PHE A 66 4.57 6.68 0.58
N LEU A 67 5.06 6.50 -0.65
CA LEU A 67 5.93 5.37 -1.01
C LEU A 67 7.18 5.34 -0.13
N ILE A 68 7.86 6.49 0.01
CA ILE A 68 9.06 6.57 0.87
C ILE A 68 8.70 6.28 2.33
N LEU A 69 7.61 6.85 2.84
CA LEU A 69 7.14 6.62 4.22
C LEU A 69 6.90 5.13 4.49
N ILE A 70 6.11 4.46 3.65
CA ILE A 70 5.83 3.02 3.78
C ILE A 70 7.12 2.20 3.68
N GLY A 71 8.02 2.55 2.76
CA GLY A 71 9.31 1.88 2.62
C GLY A 71 10.13 1.92 3.91
N VAL A 72 10.19 3.09 4.55
CA VAL A 72 10.87 3.25 5.85
C VAL A 72 10.18 2.44 6.95
N VAL A 73 8.84 2.44 6.98
CA VAL A 73 8.06 1.66 7.95
C VAL A 73 8.32 0.17 7.81
N LEU A 74 8.25 -0.39 6.60
CA LEU A 74 8.47 -1.81 6.33
C LEU A 74 9.90 -2.26 6.66
N VAL A 75 10.89 -1.42 6.35
CA VAL A 75 12.28 -1.68 6.75
C VAL A 75 12.38 -1.69 8.27
N GLY A 76 11.77 -0.72 8.95
CA GLY A 76 11.72 -0.67 10.42
C GLY A 76 11.07 -1.91 11.03
N GLU A 77 9.91 -2.32 10.54
CA GLU A 77 9.22 -3.54 10.96
C GLU A 77 10.09 -4.79 10.72
N GLY A 78 10.80 -4.87 9.60
CA GLY A 78 11.78 -5.93 9.31
C GLY A 78 12.95 -5.99 10.32
N PHE A 79 13.32 -4.87 10.93
CA PHE A 79 14.30 -4.78 12.02
C PHE A 79 13.68 -4.95 13.43
N ASN A 80 12.44 -5.44 13.54
CA ASN A 80 11.66 -5.55 14.79
C ASN A 80 11.37 -4.19 15.46
N ILE A 81 11.53 -3.06 14.76
CA ILE A 81 11.11 -1.75 15.24
C ILE A 81 9.62 -1.62 15.00
N HIS A 82 8.83 -1.64 16.07
CA HIS A 82 7.37 -1.55 15.99
C HIS A 82 6.94 -0.11 15.76
N ILE A 83 6.70 0.26 14.50
CA ILE A 83 6.09 1.54 14.14
C ILE A 83 4.56 1.38 14.25
N PRO A 84 3.83 2.20 15.02
CA PRO A 84 2.38 2.09 15.12
C PRO A 84 1.72 2.45 13.79
N LYS A 85 1.01 1.48 13.18
CA LYS A 85 0.28 1.66 11.90
C LYS A 85 -0.70 2.85 11.94
N SER A 86 -1.31 3.11 13.10
CA SER A 86 -2.20 4.26 13.31
C SER A 86 -1.53 5.62 13.07
N ALA A 87 -0.26 5.77 13.44
CA ALA A 87 0.48 7.01 13.21
C ALA A 87 0.73 7.23 11.71
N VAL A 88 1.06 6.15 10.99
CA VAL A 88 1.26 6.18 9.53
C VAL A 88 -0.04 6.54 8.81
N TYR A 89 -1.16 5.91 9.16
CA TYR A 89 -2.45 6.21 8.54
C TYR A 89 -2.95 7.62 8.86
N THR A 90 -2.67 8.13 10.07
CA THR A 90 -3.02 9.51 10.43
C THR A 90 -2.20 10.52 9.62
N ALA A 91 -0.91 10.27 9.43
CA ALA A 91 -0.06 11.12 8.59
C ALA A 91 -0.55 11.14 7.13
N MET A 92 -0.89 9.97 6.57
CA MET A 92 -1.46 9.88 5.22
C MET A 92 -2.78 10.63 5.09
N GLY A 93 -3.68 10.47 6.06
CA GLY A 93 -4.97 11.17 6.07
C GLY A 93 -4.82 12.69 6.14
N PHE A 94 -3.93 13.19 7.00
CA PHE A 94 -3.65 14.62 7.11
C PHE A 94 -3.12 15.21 5.80
N SER A 95 -2.19 14.52 5.13
CA SER A 95 -1.57 14.96 3.88
C SER A 95 -2.51 15.03 2.68
N VAL A 96 -3.66 14.36 2.72
CA VAL A 96 -4.69 14.46 1.66
C VAL A 96 -5.65 15.63 1.94
N VAL A 97 -5.80 16.03 3.20
CA VAL A 97 -6.73 17.07 3.64
C VAL A 97 -6.14 18.48 3.50
N VAL A 98 -4.82 18.63 3.65
CA VAL A 98 -4.07 19.89 3.57
C VAL A 98 -3.44 20.06 2.20
#